data_AF-A0A3D3UKZ9-F1
#
_entry.id   AF-A0A3D3UKZ9-F1
#
_cell.length_a   1.000
_cell.length_b   1.000
_cell.length_c   1.000
_cell.angle_alpha   90.00
_cell.angle_beta   90.00
_cell.angle_gamma   90.00
#
_symmetry.space_group_name_H-M   'P 1'
#
loop_
_entity.id
_entity.type
_entity.pdbx_description
1 polymer ?
#
loop_
_entity_poly.entity_id
_entity_poly.type
_entity_poly.pdbx_seq_one_letter_code
_entity_poly.pdbx_strand_id
1 'polypeptide(L)' 'MENGFSVSLSNLTSLRRQMDVIANNLANMNTGGFKAEQVLFEEYVAPVAQGAKPAKNVSFVLDYGVKRNFAPGNISP' A
#
# COMPACT_ATOMS: atom_id res chain seq x y z
N MET A 1 -14.14 14.73 15.69
CA MET A 1 -14.02 14.86 14.22
C MET A 1 -12.57 14.64 13.74
N GLU A 2 -11.69 14.03 14.56
CA GLU A 2 -10.30 13.73 14.15
C GLU A 2 -10.19 12.55 13.17
N ASN A 3 -11.09 11.57 13.28
CA ASN A 3 -10.98 10.31 12.53
C ASN A 3 -11.02 10.49 10.99
N GLY A 4 -11.79 11.45 10.45
CA GLY A 4 -11.88 11.66 9.00
C GLY A 4 -10.59 12.23 8.38
N PHE A 5 -9.86 13.05 9.14
CA PHE A 5 -8.57 13.57 8.71
C PHE A 5 -7.50 12.47 8.76
N SER A 6 -7.51 11.63 9.80
CA SER A 6 -6.60 10.49 9.92
C SER A 6 -6.80 9.45 8.81
N VAL A 7 -8.05 9.16 8.42
CA VAL A 7 -8.35 8.26 7.29
C VAL A 7 -7.81 8.83 5.97
N SER A 8 -8.07 10.11 5.70
CA SER A 8 -7.58 10.77 4.49
C SER A 8 -6.04 10.79 4.42
N LEU A 9 -5.37 11.03 5.55
CA LEU A 9 -3.92 11.00 5.63
C LEU A 9 -3.33 9.60 5.43
N SER A 10 -3.99 8.55 5.95
CA SER A 10 -3.57 7.15 5.74
C SER A 10 -3.62 6.75 4.26
N ASN A 11 -4.67 7.19 3.53
CA ASN A 11 -4.79 6.98 2.10
C ASN A 11 -3.71 7.72 1.31
N LEU A 12 -3.46 9.00 1.63
CA LEU A 12 -2.39 9.78 0.96
C LEU A 12 -1.01 9.15 1.14
N THR A 13 -0.73 8.64 2.35
CA THR A 13 0.56 8.01 2.66
C THR A 13 0.71 6.69 1.90
N SER A 14 -0.36 5.88 1.86
CA SER A 14 -0.39 4.61 1.11
C SER A 14 -0.20 4.82 -0.40
N LEU A 15 -0.89 5.82 -0.98
CA LEU A 15 -0.75 6.17 -2.39
C LEU A 15 0.66 6.65 -2.73
N ARG A 16 1.27 7.48 -1.88
CA ARG A 16 2.65 7.94 -2.06
C ARG A 16 3.61 6.76 -2.12
N ARG A 17 3.46 5.80 -1.21
CA ARG A 17 4.30 4.60 -1.17
C ARG A 17 4.10 3.69 -2.38
N GLN A 18 2.87 3.62 -2.91
CA GLN A 18 2.59 2.95 -4.18
C GLN A 18 3.37 3.56 -5.34
N MET A 19 3.38 4.89 -5.42
CA MET A 19 4.10 5.62 -6.45
C MET A 19 5.60 5.37 -6.39
N ASP A 20 6.18 5.30 -5.19
CA ASP A 20 7.62 5.02 -5.01
C ASP A 20 7.99 3.63 -5.55
N VAL A 21 7.16 2.61 -5.30
CA VAL A 21 7.40 1.24 -5.83
C VAL A 21 7.23 1.20 -7.35
N ILE A 22 6.21 1.86 -7.89
CA ILE A 22 6.01 1.96 -9.35
C ILE A 22 7.21 2.65 -10.01
N ALA A 23 7.70 3.75 -9.42
CA ALA A 23 8.87 4.48 -9.92
C ALA A 23 10.13 3.60 -9.91
N ASN A 24 10.34 2.81 -8.87
CA ASN A 24 11.48 1.89 -8.80
C ASN A 24 11.40 0.79 -9.88
N ASN A 25 10.22 0.21 -10.08
CA ASN A 25 10.00 -0.78 -11.14
C ASN A 25 10.25 -0.18 -12.52
N LEU A 26 9.78 1.04 -12.77
CA LEU A 26 9.97 1.74 -14.03
C LEU A 26 11.45 2.02 -14.29
N ALA A 27 12.18 2.50 -13.28
CA ALA A 27 13.61 2.78 -13.38
C ALA A 27 14.43 1.51 -13.69
N ASN A 28 14.00 0.34 -13.20
CA ASN A 28 14.69 -0.94 -13.40
C ASN A 28 14.06 -1.83 -14.48
N MET A 29 13.14 -1.30 -15.31
CA MET A 29 12.41 -2.08 -16.30
C MET A 29 13.34 -2.76 -17.32
N ASN A 30 14.48 -2.14 -17.63
CA ASN A 30 15.46 -2.67 -18.59
C ASN A 30 16.68 -3.31 -17.91
N THR A 31 16.69 -3.41 -16.58
CA THR A 31 17.77 -4.06 -15.83
C THR A 31 17.60 -5.58 -15.94
N GLY A 32 18.52 -6.25 -16.63
CA GLY A 32 18.50 -7.70 -16.79
C GLY A 32 18.42 -8.43 -15.45
N GLY A 33 17.49 -9.38 -15.33
CA GLY A 33 17.28 -10.14 -14.10
C GLY A 33 16.58 -9.39 -12.96
N PHE A 34 16.17 -8.13 -13.16
CA PHE A 34 15.36 -7.41 -12.18
C PHE A 34 14.00 -8.09 -11.97
N LYS A 35 13.50 -8.01 -10.74
CA LYS A 35 12.25 -8.64 -10.30
C LYS A 35 11.37 -7.55 -9.71
N ALA A 36 10.32 -7.21 -10.45
CA ALA A 36 9.41 -6.15 -10.07
C ALA A 36 8.72 -6.43 -8.74
N GLU A 37 8.36 -5.36 -8.04
CA GLU A 37 7.73 -5.39 -6.73
C GLU A 37 6.32 -4.80 -6.79
N GLN A 38 5.40 -5.31 -5.98
CA GLN A 38 4.02 -4.81 -5.89
C GLN A 38 3.65 -4.56 -4.43
N VAL A 39 3.11 -3.38 -4.13
CA VAL A 39 2.60 -3.06 -2.79
C VAL A 39 1.33 -3.86 -2.51
N LEU A 40 1.27 -4.46 -1.33
CA LEU A 40 0.09 -5.12 -0.77
C LEU A 40 -0.57 -4.16 0.23
N PHE A 41 -1.85 -3.87 0.00
CA PHE A 41 -2.67 -3.06 0.89
C PHE A 41 -3.60 -3.96 1.70
N GLU A 42 -3.77 -3.63 2.98
CA GLU A 42 -4.77 -4.25 3.85
C GLU A 42 -5.63 -3.17 4.52
N GLU A 43 -6.93 -3.44 4.61
CA GLU A 43 -7.88 -2.58 5.28
C GLU A 43 -7.84 -2.87 6.80
N TYR A 44 -7.46 -1.87 7.59
CA TYR A 44 -7.46 -1.92 9.05
C TYR A 44 -8.70 -1.25 9.63
N VAL A 45 -9.64 -2.04 10.14
CA VAL A 45 -10.83 -1.54 10.83
C VAL A 45 -10.53 -1.39 12.32
N ALA A 46 -10.42 -0.15 12.81
CA ALA A 46 -10.18 0.09 14.22
C ALA A 46 -11.48 -0.08 15.03
N PRO A 47 -11.51 -0.91 16.09
CA PRO A 47 -12.66 -1.00 16.99
C PRO A 47 -12.73 0.29 17.82
N VAL A 48 -13.83 1.03 17.67
CA VAL A 48 -14.09 2.21 18.52
C VAL A 48 -14.46 1.71 19.92
N ALA A 49 -13.86 2.31 20.95
CA ALA A 49 -14.01 1.91 22.35
C ALA A 49 -15.48 1.61 22.74
N GLN A 50 -15.73 0.43 23.32
CA GLN A 50 -17.05 0.00 23.78
C GLN A 50 -17.61 1.02 24.79
N GLY A 51 -18.71 1.69 24.43
CA GLY A 51 -19.39 2.62 25.34
C GLY A 51 -20.28 3.67 24.67
N ALA A 52 -20.10 3.95 23.37
CA ALA A 52 -20.99 4.84 22.62
C ALA A 52 -21.82 4.02 21.59
N LYS A 53 -23.13 4.28 21.55
CA LYS A 53 -24.15 3.74 20.62
C LYS A 53 -23.64 3.58 19.17
N PRO A 54 -24.26 2.68 18.36
CA PRO A 54 -23.54 1.80 17.43
C PRO A 54 -22.39 2.51 16.74
N ALA A 55 -21.18 2.22 17.23
CA ALA A 55 -19.99 2.85 16.74
C ALA A 55 -19.82 2.53 15.24
N LYS A 56 -19.84 3.55 14.39
CA LYS A 56 -19.48 3.40 12.98
C LYS A 56 -18.03 2.90 12.92
N ASN A 57 -17.84 1.73 12.30
CA ASN A 57 -16.53 1.18 11.98
C ASN A 57 -15.71 2.24 11.22
N VAL A 58 -14.52 2.58 11.72
CA VAL A 58 -13.57 3.46 11.01
C VAL A 58 -12.56 2.55 10.32
N SER A 59 -12.56 2.61 8.99
CA SER A 59 -11.65 1.87 8.14
C SER A 59 -10.44 2.74 7.77
N PHE A 60 -9.24 2.20 7.98
CA PHE A 60 -7.95 2.75 7.60
C PHE A 60 -7.32 1.84 6.54
N VAL A 61 -6.47 2.38 5.68
CA VAL A 61 -5.65 1.57 4.76
C VAL A 61 -4.22 1.53 5.29
N LEU A 62 -3.69 0.33 5.51
CA LEU A 62 -2.31 0.09 5.90
C LEU A 62 -1.57 -0.62 4.76
N ASP A 63 -0.31 -0.26 4.53
CA ASP A 63 0.58 -1.06 3.68
C ASP A 63 1.12 -2.24 4.50
N TYR A 64 0.70 -3.46 4.15
CA TYR A 64 1.11 -4.66 4.88
C TYR A 64 2.49 -5.16 4.43
N GLY A 65 2.89 -4.88 3.19
CA GLY A 65 4.19 -5.26 2.67
C GLY A 65 4.33 -5.15 1.16
N VAL A 66 5.44 -5.68 0.65
CA VAL A 66 5.76 -5.67 -0.78
C VAL A 66 5.94 -7.11 -1.26
N LYS A 67 5.21 -7.49 -2.30
CA LYS A 67 5.34 -8.79 -2.96
C LYS A 67 6.30 -8.67 -4.13
N ARG A 68 7.32 -9.54 -4.16
CA ARG A 68 8.21 -9.66 -5.30
C ARG A 68 7.59 -10.54 -6.38
N ASN A 69 7.59 -10.08 -7.62
CA ASN A 69 7.23 -10.86 -8.79
C ASN A 69 8.45 -11.67 -9.26
N PHE A 70 8.37 -13.00 -9.13
CA PHE A 70 9.46 -13.90 -9.52
C PHE A 70 9.45 -14.29 -11.00
N ALA A 71 8.48 -13.80 -11.79
CA ALA A 71 8.43 -14.04 -13.23
C ALA A 71 9.78 -13.69 -13.90
N PRO A 72 10.20 -14.44 -14.94
CA PRO A 72 11.39 -14.09 -15.72
C PRO A 72 11.27 -12.67 -16.25
N GLY A 73 12.27 -11.82 -15.97
CA GLY A 73 12.37 -10.49 -16.57
C GLY A 73 12.89 -10.60 -18.00
N ASN A 74 12.81 -9.52 -18.77
CA ASN A 74 13.30 -9.53 -20.15
C ASN A 74 14.81 -9.80 -20.15
N ILE A 75 15.25 -10.74 -20.99
CA ILE A 75 16.66 -11.10 -21.17
C ILE A 75 17.11 -10.44 -22.47
N SER A 76 17.96 -9.42 -22.37
CA SER A 76 18.64 -8.85 -23.54
C SER A 76 19.92 -9.66 -23.81
N PRO A 77 20.21 -10.02 -25.07
CA PRO A 77 21.47 -10.67 -25.45
C PRO A 77 22.69 -9.78 -25.25
#